data_AF-A0A3D5VCA1-F1
#
_entry.id   AF-A0A3D5VCA1-F1
#
_cell.length_a   1.000
_cell.length_b   1.000
_cell.length_c   1.000
_cell.angle_alpha   90.00
_cell.angle_beta   90.00
_cell.angle_gamma   90.00
#
_symmetry.space_group_name_H-M   'P 1'
#
loop_
_entity.id
_entity.type
_entity.pdbx_description
1 polymer ?
#
loop_
_entity_poly.entity_id
_entity_poly.type
_entity_poly.pdbx_seq_one_letter_code
_entity_poly.pdbx_strand_id
1 'polypeptide(L)'
;MVKNKIFVLDTNVLIHNPKSMFSFEDNLVVIPITVIEEIDNFKKGLDEKGRNARQIGRYLDELRQQGSLQKGVKTEKGGIIKVMISRKITDTAS
;
A
#
# COMPACT_ATOMS: atom_id res chain seq x y z
N MET A 1 -11.95 -24.62 -2.40
CA MET A 1 -10.81 -23.73 -2.69
C MET A 1 -11.19 -22.34 -2.20
N VAL A 2 -10.60 -21.87 -1.10
CA VAL A 2 -10.88 -20.51 -0.60
C VAL A 2 -10.25 -19.54 -1.60
N LYS A 3 -11.05 -18.60 -2.11
CA LYS A 3 -10.62 -17.63 -3.12
C LYS A 3 -10.07 -16.42 -2.39
N ASN A 4 -8.75 -16.31 -2.27
CA ASN A 4 -8.14 -15.13 -1.64
C ASN A 4 -8.53 -13.88 -2.43
N LYS A 5 -9.02 -12.88 -1.72
CA LYS A 5 -9.46 -11.62 -2.33
C LYS A 5 -8.24 -10.74 -2.60
N ILE A 6 -8.41 -9.83 -3.55
CA ILE A 6 -7.43 -8.79 -3.84
C ILE A 6 -8.01 -7.47 -3.38
N PHE A 7 -7.30 -6.81 -2.47
CA PHE A 7 -7.64 -5.48 -1.97
C PHE A 7 -6.66 -4.47 -2.55
N VAL A 8 -7.16 -3.48 -3.27
CA VAL A 8 -6.35 -2.38 -3.77
C VAL A 8 -6.53 -1.21 -2.80
N LEU A 9 -5.44 -0.75 -2.18
CA LEU A 9 -5.51 0.35 -1.23
C LEU A 9 -5.33 1.69 -1.92
N ASP A 10 -6.13 2.63 -1.46
CA ASP A 10 -6.07 4.03 -1.82
C ASP A 10 -5.34 4.83 -0.72
N THR A 11 -4.79 5.97 -1.10
CA THR A 11 -4.10 6.90 -0.21
C THR A 11 -5.01 7.35 0.93
N ASN A 12 -6.29 7.63 0.67
CA ASN A 12 -7.22 8.07 1.72
C ASN A 12 -7.35 7.04 2.85
N VAL A 13 -7.46 5.76 2.51
CA VAL A 13 -7.56 4.67 3.52
C VAL A 13 -6.29 4.62 4.37
N LEU A 14 -5.12 4.68 3.72
CA LEU A 14 -3.83 4.63 4.42
C LEU A 14 -3.60 5.88 5.28
N ILE A 15 -3.87 7.08 4.75
CA ILE A 15 -3.68 8.35 5.44
C ILE A 15 -4.58 8.49 6.67
N HIS A 16 -5.81 7.95 6.62
CA HIS A 16 -6.70 7.92 7.78
C HIS A 16 -6.35 6.80 8.77
N ASN A 17 -5.81 5.67 8.29
CA ASN A 17 -5.37 4.56 9.14
C ASN A 17 -4.13 3.86 8.55
N PRO A 18 -2.92 4.19 9.03
CA PRO A 18 -1.68 3.57 8.56
C PRO A 18 -1.65 2.05 8.73
N LYS A 19 -2.31 1.50 9.76
CA LYS A 19 -2.34 0.06 10.04
C LYS A 19 -3.28 -0.71 9.12
N SER A 20 -4.13 -0.04 8.35
CA SER A 20 -5.11 -0.68 7.48
C SER A 20 -4.46 -1.67 6.51
N MET A 21 -3.22 -1.43 6.06
CA MET A 21 -2.49 -2.34 5.17
C MET A 21 -2.25 -3.75 5.75
N PHE A 22 -2.39 -3.92 7.08
CA PHE A 22 -2.25 -5.20 7.79
C PHE A 22 -3.60 -5.79 8.26
N SER A 23 -4.72 -5.21 7.85
CA SER A 23 -6.07 -5.59 8.30
C SER A 23 -6.75 -6.62 7.42
N PHE A 24 -6.10 -7.09 6.35
CA PHE A 24 -6.71 -7.96 5.33
C PHE A 24 -6.39 -9.45 5.47
N GLU A 25 -6.06 -9.91 6.69
CA GLU A 25 -5.88 -11.33 7.01
C GLU A 25 -4.90 -12.06 6.04
N ASP A 26 -5.36 -13.13 5.37
CA ASP A 26 -4.61 -13.98 4.44
C ASP A 26 -4.69 -13.52 2.98
N ASN A 27 -5.23 -12.32 2.74
CA ASN A 27 -5.52 -11.81 1.40
C ASN A 27 -4.33 -11.06 0.77
N LEU A 28 -4.44 -10.80 -0.53
CA LEU A 28 -3.48 -9.99 -1.27
C LEU A 28 -3.87 -8.51 -1.18
N VAL A 29 -2.97 -7.70 -0.64
CA VAL A 29 -3.06 -6.25 -0.57
C VAL A 29 -2.14 -5.65 -1.64
N VAL A 30 -2.72 -4.87 -2.55
CA VAL A 30 -2.00 -4.17 -3.60
C VAL A 30 -2.02 -2.67 -3.30
N ILE A 31 -0.84 -2.06 -3.26
CA ILE A 31 -0.68 -0.62 -3.12
C ILE A 31 -0.15 -0.09 -4.46
N PRO A 32 -0.94 0.69 -5.21
CA PRO A 32 -0.47 1.37 -6.39
C PRO A 32 0.77 2.22 -6.11
N ILE A 33 1.71 2.28 -7.07
CA ILE A 33 2.88 3.16 -6.95
C ILE A 33 2.47 4.64 -6.79
N THR A 34 1.38 5.04 -7.43
CA THR A 34 0.80 6.38 -7.34
C THR A 34 0.40 6.74 -5.90
N VAL A 35 -0.09 5.76 -5.13
CA VAL A 35 -0.42 5.94 -3.71
C VAL A 35 0.83 6.21 -2.88
N ILE A 36 1.95 5.57 -3.21
CA ILE A 36 3.24 5.83 -2.56
C ILE A 36 3.71 7.27 -2.82
N GLU A 37 3.60 7.73 -4.07
CA GLU A 37 3.95 9.10 -4.48
C GLU A 37 3.09 10.15 -3.75
N GLU A 38 1.79 9.89 -3.61
CA GLU A 38 0.88 10.77 -2.87
C GLU A 38 1.22 10.81 -1.37
N ILE A 39 1.53 9.66 -0.76
CA ILE A 39 1.98 9.59 0.65
C ILE A 39 3.25 10.41 0.85
N ASP A 40 4.20 10.38 -0.09
CA ASP A 40 5.43 11.18 -0.01
C ASP A 40 5.14 12.68 -0.02
N ASN A 41 4.11 13.13 -0.73
CA ASN A 41 3.65 14.53 -0.66
C ASN A 41 3.07 14.86 0.73
N PHE A 42 2.28 13.97 1.32
CA PHE A 42 1.72 14.19 2.66
C PHE A 42 2.78 14.26 3.77
N LYS A 43 3.92 13.57 3.64
CA LYS A 43 5.01 13.59 4.64
C LYS A 43 5.53 14.99 4.98
N LYS A 44 5.35 15.97 4.08
CA LYS A 44 5.74 17.37 4.29
C LYS A 44 4.84 18.11 5.29
N GLY A 45 3.62 17.62 5.51
CA GLY A 45 2.68 18.21 6.46
C GLY A 45 3.09 18.00 7.92
N LEU A 46 2.80 18.99 8.78
CA LEU A 46 2.98 18.90 10.23
C LEU A 46 1.71 18.43 10.96
N ASP A 47 0.62 18.28 10.22
CA ASP A 47 -0.68 17.83 10.69
C ASP A 47 -0.74 16.30 10.90
N GLU A 48 -1.92 15.82 11.27
CA GLU A 48 -2.16 14.39 11.49
C GLU A 48 -1.92 13.57 10.22
N LYS A 49 -2.33 14.08 9.06
CA LYS A 49 -2.10 13.42 7.77
C LYS A 49 -0.61 13.24 7.51
N GLY A 50 0.20 14.25 7.78
CA GLY A 50 1.66 14.15 7.66
C GLY A 50 2.29 13.18 8.67
N ARG A 51 1.77 13.11 9.90
CA ARG A 51 2.20 12.08 10.88
C ARG A 51 1.89 10.68 10.38
N ASN A 52 0.68 10.45 9.87
CA ASN A 52 0.25 9.16 9.34
C ASN A 52 1.05 8.79 8.08
N ALA A 53 1.32 9.73 7.18
CA ALA A 53 2.18 9.54 6.02
C ALA A 53 3.60 9.07 6.38
N ARG A 54 4.21 9.68 7.41
CA ARG A 54 5.52 9.24 7.93
C ARG A 54 5.45 7.85 8.54
N GLN A 55 4.37 7.51 9.25
CA GLN A 55 4.18 6.18 9.80
C GLN A 55 4.01 5.11 8.71
N ILE A 56 3.24 5.39 7.65
CA ILE A 56 3.11 4.49 6.50
C ILE A 56 4.48 4.27 5.84
N GLY A 57 5.28 5.35 5.69
CA GLY A 57 6.66 5.25 5.20
C GLY A 57 7.50 4.25 6.01
N ARG A 58 7.45 4.34 7.35
CA ARG A 58 8.16 3.39 8.23
C ARG A 58 7.72 1.95 8.02
N TYR A 59 6.41 1.70 7.92
CA TYR A 59 5.89 0.35 7.64
C TYR A 59 6.34 -0.19 6.29
N LEU A 60 6.37 0.65 5.25
CA LEU A 60 6.88 0.26 3.94
C LEU A 60 8.37 -0.05 3.98
N ASP A 61 9.15 0.72 4.75
CA ASP A 61 10.58 0.48 4.93
C ASP A 61 10.85 -0.82 5.69
N GLU A 62 10.08 -1.11 6.75
CA GLU A 62 10.13 -2.38 7.47
C GLU A 62 9.79 -3.57 6.55
N LEU A 63 8.76 -3.45 5.72
CA LEU A 63 8.42 -4.50 4.74
C LEU A 63 9.52 -4.70 3.70
N ARG A 64 10.21 -3.64 3.26
CA ARG A 64 11.36 -3.73 2.33
C ARG A 64 12.53 -4.52 2.92
N GLN A 65 12.70 -4.49 4.24
CA GLN A 65 13.73 -5.30 4.92
C GLN A 65 13.38 -6.80 4.90
N GLN A 66 12.09 -7.14 4.82
CA GLN A 66 11.61 -8.52 4.78
C GLN A 66 11.55 -9.10 3.35
N GLY A 67 11.56 -8.25 2.32
CA GLY A 67 11.59 -8.69 0.94
C GLY A 67 11.24 -7.60 -0.08
N SER A 68 11.09 -8.03 -1.33
CA SER A 68 10.74 -7.11 -2.42
C SER A 68 9.23 -6.81 -2.41
N LEU A 69 8.86 -5.56 -2.13
CA LEU A 69 7.48 -5.09 -2.26
C LEU A 69 6.90 -5.31 -3.67
N GLN A 70 7.73 -5.30 -4.72
CA GLN A 70 7.26 -5.58 -6.08
C GLN A 70 6.91 -7.06 -6.30
N LYS A 71 7.61 -7.98 -5.65
CA LYS A 71 7.29 -9.43 -5.69
C LYS A 71 6.17 -9.77 -4.70
N GLY A 72 6.03 -8.97 -3.64
CA GLY A 72 5.10 -9.18 -2.55
C GLY A 72 5.84 -9.65 -1.29
N VAL A 73 5.46 -9.11 -0.14
CA VAL A 73 6.01 -9.46 1.18
C VAL A 73 4.92 -10.12 2.00
N LYS A 74 5.23 -11.26 2.63
CA LYS A 74 4.28 -11.95 3.50
C LYS A 74 4.09 -11.17 4.79
N THR A 75 2.83 -11.08 5.22
CA THR A 75 2.46 -10.52 6.52
C THR A 75 2.40 -11.63 7.57
N GLU A 76 2.45 -11.26 8.84
CA GLU A 76 2.30 -12.21 9.96
C GLU A 76 0.97 -12.97 9.94
N LYS A 77 -0.07 -12.40 9.32
CA LYS A 77 -1.41 -12.99 9.19
C LYS A 77 -1.56 -13.94 8.00
N GLY A 78 -0.48 -14.19 7.26
CA GLY A 78 -0.48 -15.08 6.09
C GLY A 78 -0.81 -14.40 4.76
N GLY A 79 -1.25 -13.13 4.77
CA GLY A 79 -1.50 -12.33 3.57
C GLY A 79 -0.23 -11.82 2.91
N ILE A 80 -0.37 -11.15 1.77
CA ILE A 80 0.74 -10.58 1.00
C ILE A 80 0.50 -9.11 0.75
N ILE A 81 1.50 -8.25 1.00
CA ILE A 81 1.48 -6.83 0.60
C ILE A 81 2.39 -6.65 -0.60
N LYS A 82 1.88 -6.04 -1.66
CA LYS A 82 2.59 -5.82 -2.92
C LYS A 82 2.42 -4.39 -3.42
N VAL A 83 3.49 -3.79 -3.93
CA VAL A 83 3.44 -2.51 -4.65
C VAL A 83 3.43 -2.78 -6.16
N MET A 84 2.49 -2.18 -6.88
CA MET A 84 2.34 -2.36 -8.32
C MET A 84 2.26 -1.03 -9.07
N ILE A 85 2.82 -0.98 -10.27
CA ILE A 85 2.63 0.17 -11.16
C ILE A 85 1.20 0.13 -11.68
N SER A 86 0.44 1.19 -11.43
CA SER A 86 -0.85 1.40 -12.10
C SER A 86 -0.58 1.73 -13.56
N ARG A 87 -0.91 0.82 -14.46
CA ARG A 87 -0.98 1.16 -15.88
C ARG A 87 -2.28 1.95 -16.08
N LYS A 88 -2.19 3.27 -16.25
CA LYS A 88 -3.34 4.04 -16.73
C LYS A 88 -3.74 3.43 -18.07
N ILE A 89 -4.97 2.94 -18.16
CA ILE A 89 -5.61 2.65 -19.45
C ILE A 89 -5.98 4.03 -19.98
N THR A 90 -5.06 4.67 -20.68
CA THR A 90 -5.38 5.83 -21.51
C THR A 90 -5.18 5.38 -22.94
N ASP A 91 -6.27 5.51 -23.71
CA ASP A 91 -6.39 5.42 -25.17
C ASP A 91 -6.35 4.03 -25.80
N THR A 92 -7.51 3.35 -25.73
CA THR A 92 -8.00 2.53 -26.86
C THR A 92 -9.26 3.19 -27.41
N ALA A 93 -9.08 4.42 -27.88
CA ALA A 93 -10.02 5.14 -28.74
C ALA A 93 -9.17 5.86 -29.78
N SER A 94 -8.64 5.11 -30.74
CA SER A 94 -8.14 5.56 -32.04
C SER A 94 -8.30 4.42 -33.03
#